data_AF-A0AAC9Q599-F1
#
_entry.id   AF-A0AAC9Q599-F1
#
_cell.length_a   1.000
_cell.length_b   1.000
_cell.length_c   1.000
_cell.angle_alpha   90.00
_cell.angle_beta   90.00
_cell.angle_gamma   90.00
#
_symmetry.space_group_name_H-M   'P 1'
#
loop_
_entity.id
_entity.type
_entity.pdbx_description
1 polymer ?
#
loop_
_entity_poly.entity_id
_entity_poly.type
_entity_poly.pdbx_seq_one_letter_code
_entity_poly.pdbx_strand_id
1 'polypeptide(L)'
;MPFANNQRITRRRSSAGPTPPKRPIGNNSESIGRQAQGPRPTFLTLRDHGKVFVADLPNLSDGQLAHISKEANEVLNSLEKRLSDLENEPNVSNPENDTLIKASTKRDVTLRFIKSIEEEQEHRKNNPALRDAASESLPRTFLEVARHRLPGATFDSLLREALEACAVDESTEENKVIDEPKETVKIMDIPSSNTNASLVVSIDSSDDSKNDSI
;
A
#
# COMPACT_ATOMS: atom_id res chain seq x y z
N MET A 1 78.63 -15.32 0.32
CA MET A 1 78.72 -14.74 -1.03
C MET A 1 77.46 -13.91 -1.28
N PRO A 2 77.59 -12.60 -1.57
CA PRO A 2 76.49 -11.69 -1.84
C PRO A 2 76.12 -11.73 -3.33
N PHE A 3 74.83 -11.82 -3.68
CA PHE A 3 74.39 -11.71 -5.07
C PHE A 3 73.60 -10.43 -5.30
N ALA A 4 74.14 -9.66 -6.24
CA ALA A 4 73.68 -8.37 -6.69
C ALA A 4 72.39 -8.47 -7.51
N ASN A 5 71.51 -7.50 -7.24
CA ASN A 5 70.72 -6.70 -8.17
C ASN A 5 70.41 -7.33 -9.56
N ASN A 6 69.18 -7.82 -9.75
CA ASN A 6 68.61 -8.10 -11.06
C ASN A 6 67.45 -7.14 -11.35
N GLN A 7 67.70 -6.22 -12.30
CA GLN A 7 66.72 -5.30 -12.85
C GLN A 7 65.54 -6.05 -13.48
N ARG A 8 64.34 -5.83 -12.95
CA ARG A 8 63.10 -6.39 -13.51
C ARG A 8 62.65 -5.54 -14.70
N ILE A 9 63.01 -6.02 -15.89
CA ILE A 9 62.57 -5.56 -17.20
C ILE A 9 61.03 -5.41 -17.22
N THR A 10 60.54 -4.17 -17.32
CA THR A 10 59.14 -3.85 -17.59
C THR A 10 58.87 -4.09 -19.07
N ARG A 11 58.35 -5.27 -19.43
CA ARG A 11 57.93 -5.57 -20.80
C ARG A 11 56.64 -4.81 -21.11
N ARG A 12 56.80 -3.77 -21.92
CA ARG A 12 55.77 -2.95 -22.57
C ARG A 12 54.61 -3.80 -23.10
N ARG A 13 53.41 -3.62 -22.56
CA ARG A 13 52.15 -3.95 -23.24
C ARG A 13 51.58 -2.65 -23.79
N SER A 14 51.92 -2.35 -25.04
CA SER A 14 51.26 -1.30 -25.82
C SER A 14 49.96 -1.88 -26.38
N SER A 15 48.88 -1.78 -25.62
CA SER A 15 47.51 -2.04 -26.11
C SER A 15 46.51 -1.08 -25.45
N ALA A 16 46.87 0.20 -25.38
CA ALA A 16 45.92 1.25 -25.10
C ALA A 16 45.41 1.78 -26.45
N GLY A 17 44.15 1.48 -26.78
CA GLY A 17 43.44 2.13 -27.88
C GLY A 17 43.32 3.64 -27.64
N PRO A 18 42.88 4.42 -28.65
CA PRO A 18 42.79 5.88 -28.53
C PRO A 18 41.93 6.25 -27.33
N THR A 19 42.52 6.92 -26.35
CA THR A 19 41.78 7.45 -25.20
C THR A 19 40.78 8.49 -25.69
N PRO A 20 39.49 8.36 -25.37
CA PRO A 20 38.47 9.30 -25.83
C PRO A 20 38.76 10.71 -25.30
N PRO A 21 38.44 11.76 -26.07
CA PRO A 21 38.78 13.14 -25.70
C PRO A 21 38.07 13.51 -24.40
N LYS A 22 38.87 13.97 -23.41
CA LYS A 22 38.33 14.54 -22.16
C LYS A 22 37.56 15.82 -22.51
N ARG A 23 36.25 15.84 -22.25
CA ARG A 23 35.47 17.09 -22.29
C ARG A 23 35.98 18.03 -21.21
N PRO A 24 36.06 19.35 -21.50
CA PRO A 24 36.46 20.33 -20.50
C PRO A 24 35.46 20.30 -19.33
N ILE A 25 36.01 20.26 -18.11
CA ILE A 25 35.25 20.33 -16.87
C ILE A 25 34.72 21.76 -16.75
N GLY A 26 33.46 21.95 -17.10
CA GLY A 26 32.72 23.16 -16.77
C GLY A 26 32.42 23.14 -15.27
N ASN A 27 33.09 24.00 -14.52
CA ASN A 27 32.60 24.46 -13.23
C ASN A 27 31.26 25.16 -13.46
N ASN A 28 30.15 24.56 -13.06
CA ASN A 28 29.03 25.32 -12.53
C ASN A 28 28.03 24.43 -11.79
N SER A 29 27.55 25.00 -10.71
CA SER A 29 26.55 24.55 -9.74
C SER A 29 25.26 24.01 -10.37
N GLU A 30 24.69 23.01 -9.69
CA GLU A 30 23.27 22.65 -9.71
C GLU A 30 22.63 22.46 -11.10
N SER A 31 22.73 21.25 -11.67
CA SER A 31 21.64 20.67 -12.47
C SER A 31 22.00 19.27 -12.98
N ILE A 32 21.16 18.31 -12.56
CA ILE A 32 20.54 17.29 -13.42
C ILE A 32 21.42 16.77 -14.57
N GLY A 33 22.10 15.65 -14.35
CA GLY A 33 22.61 14.84 -15.45
C GLY A 33 23.91 14.11 -15.12
N ARG A 34 23.91 12.79 -15.34
CA ARG A 34 25.05 11.87 -15.21
C ARG A 34 25.36 11.41 -13.78
N GLN A 35 24.57 10.46 -13.29
CA GLN A 35 25.10 9.47 -12.35
C GLN A 35 24.73 8.07 -12.84
N ALA A 36 25.78 7.29 -13.07
CA ALA A 36 25.96 5.85 -13.04
C ALA A 36 24.77 4.90 -13.30
N GLN A 37 25.06 3.89 -14.11
CA GLN A 37 24.21 2.79 -14.56
C GLN A 37 23.69 1.93 -13.40
N GLY A 38 22.49 2.24 -12.91
CA GLY A 38 21.69 1.45 -11.98
C GLY A 38 20.29 2.06 -11.88
N PRO A 39 19.23 1.29 -11.53
CA PRO A 39 17.90 1.86 -11.33
C PRO A 39 17.98 2.95 -10.25
N ARG A 40 17.73 4.21 -10.64
CA ARG A 40 17.72 5.30 -9.67
C ARG A 40 16.60 5.05 -8.66
N PRO A 41 16.87 5.13 -7.34
CA PRO A 41 15.83 4.98 -6.34
C PRO A 41 14.75 6.03 -6.60
N THR A 42 13.52 5.56 -6.78
CA THR A 42 12.33 6.39 -6.97
C THR A 42 11.90 6.92 -5.61
N PHE A 43 11.65 8.22 -5.54
CA PHE A 43 11.17 8.88 -4.33
C PHE A 43 10.13 9.94 -4.65
N LEU A 44 9.27 10.20 -3.69
CA LEU A 44 8.34 11.33 -3.70
C LEU A 44 8.62 12.21 -2.49
N THR A 45 8.71 13.52 -2.71
CA THR A 45 8.76 14.51 -1.63
C THR A 45 7.35 14.92 -1.24
N LEU A 46 6.98 14.53 -0.04
CA LEU A 46 5.74 14.81 0.64
C LEU A 46 5.96 15.94 1.67
N ARG A 47 4.89 16.68 1.98
CA ARG A 47 4.86 17.78 2.95
C ARG A 47 5.06 17.27 4.38
N ASP A 48 4.30 16.26 4.77
CA ASP A 48 4.25 15.78 6.16
C ASP A 48 5.28 14.67 6.39
N HIS A 49 5.53 13.84 5.38
CA HIS A 49 6.45 12.71 5.47
C HIS A 49 7.85 12.97 4.86
N GLY A 50 8.07 14.13 4.24
CA GLY A 50 9.35 14.48 3.64
C GLY A 50 9.69 13.59 2.43
N LYS A 51 10.96 13.19 2.28
CA LYS A 51 11.40 12.33 1.17
C LYS A 51 11.09 10.87 1.47
N VAL A 52 10.12 10.29 0.75
CA VAL A 52 9.77 8.87 0.87
C VAL A 52 10.29 8.11 -0.34
N PHE A 53 11.09 7.07 -0.10
CA PHE A 53 11.62 6.21 -1.14
C PHE A 53 10.75 4.97 -1.34
N VAL A 54 10.59 4.52 -2.58
CA VAL A 54 9.87 3.28 -2.89
C VAL A 54 10.53 2.07 -2.24
N ALA A 55 11.85 2.09 -2.08
CA ALA A 55 12.60 1.03 -1.41
C ALA A 55 12.28 0.88 0.09
N ASP A 56 11.71 1.92 0.71
CA ASP A 56 11.39 1.92 2.13
C ASP A 56 9.94 1.48 2.40
N LEU A 57 9.08 1.40 1.37
CA LEU A 57 7.67 1.01 1.54
C LEU A 57 7.47 -0.32 2.28
N PRO A 58 8.27 -1.38 2.04
CA PRO A 58 8.13 -2.64 2.76
C PRO A 58 8.40 -2.52 4.27
N ASN A 59 9.16 -1.51 4.70
CA ASN A 59 9.52 -1.30 6.10
C ASN A 59 8.49 -0.43 6.85
N LEU A 60 7.49 0.10 6.16
CA LEU A 60 6.45 0.96 6.74
C LEU A 60 5.25 0.13 7.20
N SER A 61 4.58 0.56 8.27
CA SER A 61 3.33 -0.08 8.72
C SER A 61 2.17 0.22 7.76
N ASP A 62 1.10 -0.57 7.81
CA ASP A 62 -0.09 -0.35 6.99
C ASP A 62 -0.72 1.03 7.23
N GLY A 63 -0.72 1.49 8.49
CA GLY A 63 -1.18 2.85 8.83
C GLY A 63 -0.31 3.95 8.23
N GLN A 64 1.02 3.77 8.21
CA GLN A 64 1.93 4.71 7.55
C GLN A 64 1.72 4.72 6.03
N LEU A 65 1.60 3.54 5.40
CA LEU A 65 1.31 3.46 3.97
C LEU A 65 -0.03 4.12 3.61
N ALA A 66 -1.04 4.01 4.47
CA ALA A 66 -2.33 4.67 4.27
C ALA A 66 -2.21 6.21 4.32
N HIS A 67 -1.47 6.76 5.29
CA HIS A 67 -1.26 8.21 5.38
C HIS A 67 -0.42 8.75 4.21
N ILE A 68 0.65 8.06 3.85
CA ILE A 68 1.51 8.43 2.71
C ILE A 68 0.71 8.34 1.40
N SER A 69 -0.13 7.32 1.24
CA SER A 69 -1.02 7.19 0.08
C SER A 69 -2.00 8.36 -0.02
N LYS A 70 -2.64 8.73 1.10
CA LYS A 70 -3.55 9.88 1.15
C LYS A 70 -2.84 11.16 0.74
N GLU A 71 -1.66 11.42 1.30
CA GLU A 71 -0.89 12.61 0.99
C GLU A 71 -0.41 12.64 -0.47
N ALA A 72 0.05 11.49 -1.00
CA ALA A 72 0.42 11.38 -2.41
C ALA A 72 -0.76 11.66 -3.35
N ASN A 73 -1.98 11.22 -2.99
CA ASN A 73 -3.21 11.54 -3.71
C ASN A 73 -3.55 13.04 -3.63
N GLU A 74 -3.34 13.70 -2.49
CA GLU A 74 -3.51 15.15 -2.37
C GLU A 74 -2.53 15.91 -3.29
N VAL A 75 -1.27 15.46 -3.36
CA VAL A 75 -0.27 15.99 -4.30
C VAL A 75 -0.70 15.76 -5.74
N LEU A 76 -1.19 14.56 -6.07
CA LEU A 76 -1.68 14.23 -7.42
C LEU A 76 -2.84 15.14 -7.82
N ASN A 77 -3.87 15.27 -6.99
CA ASN A 77 -5.02 16.13 -7.23
C ASN A 77 -4.60 17.60 -7.42
N SER A 78 -3.63 18.06 -6.63
CA SER A 78 -3.07 19.40 -6.79
C SER A 78 -2.34 19.58 -8.12
N LEU A 79 -1.64 18.55 -8.61
CA LEU A 79 -0.95 18.58 -9.90
C LEU A 79 -1.92 18.53 -11.07
N GLU A 80 -2.96 17.69 -10.99
CA GLU A 80 -3.99 17.58 -12.02
C GLU A 80 -4.77 18.89 -12.18
N LYS A 81 -5.16 19.51 -11.07
CA LYS A 81 -5.77 20.85 -11.12
C LYS A 81 -4.86 21.87 -11.78
N ARG A 82 -3.58 21.92 -11.38
CA ARG A 82 -2.61 22.87 -11.94
C ARG A 82 -2.35 22.62 -13.43
N LEU A 83 -2.29 21.36 -13.86
CA LEU A 83 -2.16 20.99 -15.26
C LEU A 83 -3.38 21.46 -16.06
N SER A 84 -4.58 21.20 -15.56
CA SER A 84 -5.81 21.69 -16.18
C SER A 84 -5.83 23.22 -16.30
N ASP A 85 -5.37 23.95 -15.28
CA ASP A 85 -5.30 25.42 -15.33
C ASP A 85 -4.30 25.89 -16.40
N LEU A 86 -3.14 25.22 -16.52
CA LEU A 86 -2.10 25.56 -17.51
C LEU A 86 -2.51 25.21 -18.96
N GLU A 87 -3.30 24.15 -19.15
CA GLU A 87 -3.79 23.73 -20.47
C GLU A 87 -4.90 24.64 -21.00
N ASN A 88 -5.69 25.24 -20.10
CA ASN A 88 -6.81 26.11 -20.46
C ASN A 88 -6.38 27.56 -20.78
N GLU A 89 -5.14 27.96 -20.48
CA GLU A 89 -4.60 29.29 -20.78
C GLU A 89 -4.00 29.34 -22.21
N PRO A 90 -4.67 29.98 -23.19
CA PRO A 90 -4.32 29.85 -24.61
C PRO A 90 -3.09 30.69 -25.06
N ASN A 91 -2.40 31.37 -24.14
CA ASN A 91 -1.18 32.14 -24.42
C ASN A 91 0.06 31.48 -23.80
N VAL A 92 0.37 30.26 -24.26
CA VAL A 92 1.47 29.48 -23.72
C VAL A 92 2.81 30.04 -24.21
N SER A 93 3.40 30.92 -23.40
CA SER A 93 4.78 31.35 -23.59
C SER A 93 5.75 30.17 -23.37
N ASN A 94 6.95 30.19 -23.96
CA ASN A 94 7.97 29.14 -23.77
C ASN A 94 8.22 28.70 -22.31
N PRO A 95 8.28 29.58 -21.28
CA PRO A 95 8.44 29.13 -19.89
C PRO A 95 7.22 28.40 -19.32
N GLU A 96 6.02 28.62 -19.85
CA GLU A 96 4.81 27.88 -19.46
C GLU A 96 4.83 26.45 -20.01
N ASN A 97 5.36 26.25 -21.22
CA ASN A 97 5.57 24.90 -21.78
C ASN A 97 6.53 24.06 -20.92
N ASP A 98 7.65 24.64 -20.47
CA ASP A 98 8.58 23.96 -19.56
C ASP A 98 7.93 23.61 -18.22
N THR A 99 7.06 24.50 -17.73
CA THR A 99 6.32 24.30 -16.48
C THR A 99 5.30 23.17 -16.63
N LEU A 100 4.59 23.12 -17.77
CA LEU A 100 3.68 22.02 -18.14
C LEU A 100 4.42 20.68 -18.19
N ILE A 101 5.56 20.62 -18.89
CA ILE A 101 6.38 19.40 -19.00
C ILE A 101 6.83 18.91 -17.62
N LYS A 102 7.31 19.83 -16.76
CA LYS A 102 7.73 19.49 -15.39
C LYS A 102 6.57 19.02 -14.52
N ALA A 103 5.41 19.68 -14.59
CA ALA A 103 4.22 19.31 -13.84
C ALA A 103 3.68 17.95 -14.29
N SER A 104 3.64 17.71 -15.60
CA SER A 104 3.24 16.43 -16.20
C SER A 104 4.17 15.30 -15.79
N THR A 105 5.49 15.51 -15.87
CA THR A 105 6.48 14.54 -15.38
C THR A 105 6.31 14.25 -13.89
N LYS A 106 6.03 15.28 -13.08
CA LYS A 106 5.80 15.11 -11.64
C LYS A 106 4.50 14.34 -11.36
N ARG A 107 3.45 14.56 -12.14
CA ARG A 107 2.19 13.78 -12.08
C ARG A 107 2.48 12.30 -12.34
N ASP A 108 3.21 11.98 -13.41
CA ASP A 108 3.55 10.59 -13.77
C ASP A 108 4.38 9.90 -12.70
N VAL A 109 5.36 10.61 -12.11
CA VAL A 109 6.16 10.09 -10.99
C VAL A 109 5.27 9.83 -9.77
N THR A 110 4.33 10.73 -9.48
CA THR A 110 3.39 10.59 -8.36
C THR A 110 2.46 9.41 -8.58
N LEU A 111 1.91 9.24 -9.79
CA LEU A 111 1.08 8.08 -10.15
C LEU A 111 1.82 6.77 -9.97
N ARG A 112 3.07 6.69 -10.44
CA ARG A 112 3.88 5.47 -10.28
C ARG A 112 4.20 5.19 -8.81
N PHE A 113 4.42 6.24 -8.02
CA PHE A 113 4.64 6.11 -6.57
C PHE A 113 3.40 5.58 -5.85
N ILE A 114 2.22 6.11 -6.16
CA ILE A 114 0.94 5.60 -5.62
C ILE A 114 0.76 4.13 -5.99
N LYS A 115 1.00 3.76 -7.25
CA LYS A 115 0.93 2.37 -7.69
C LYS A 115 1.87 1.46 -6.90
N SER A 116 3.09 1.90 -6.59
CA SER A 116 4.01 1.12 -5.74
C SER A 116 3.49 0.93 -4.31
N ILE A 117 2.73 1.88 -3.78
CA ILE A 117 2.06 1.72 -2.47
C ILE A 117 0.93 0.69 -2.57
N GLU A 118 0.12 0.76 -3.63
CA GLU A 118 -0.99 -0.19 -3.85
C GLU A 118 -0.47 -1.62 -4.02
N GLU A 119 0.58 -1.80 -4.82
CA GLU A 119 1.25 -3.09 -5.02
C GLU A 119 1.79 -3.66 -3.70
N GLU A 120 2.40 -2.82 -2.85
CA GLU A 120 2.87 -3.23 -1.52
C GLU A 120 1.70 -3.61 -0.59
N GLN A 121 0.61 -2.83 -0.59
CA GLN A 121 -0.58 -3.14 0.20
C GLN A 121 -1.26 -4.43 -0.26
N GLU A 122 -1.33 -4.66 -1.57
CA GLU A 122 -1.86 -5.88 -2.15
C GLU A 122 -0.98 -7.09 -1.82
N HIS A 123 0.35 -6.93 -1.89
CA HIS A 123 1.30 -7.96 -1.47
C HIS A 123 1.10 -8.39 -0.01
N ARG A 124 0.81 -7.45 0.89
CA ARG A 124 0.48 -7.76 2.29
C ARG A 124 -0.86 -8.49 2.44
N LYS A 125 -1.90 -8.05 1.75
CA LYS A 125 -3.22 -8.70 1.77
C LYS A 125 -3.17 -10.13 1.24
N ASN A 126 -2.36 -10.34 0.21
CA ASN A 126 -2.16 -11.63 -0.42
C ASN A 126 -1.09 -12.49 0.27
N ASN A 127 -0.55 -12.05 1.42
CA ASN A 127 0.44 -12.82 2.17
C ASN A 127 -0.18 -14.15 2.64
N PRO A 128 0.28 -15.30 2.13
CA PRO A 128 -0.29 -16.60 2.47
C PRO A 128 -0.18 -16.89 3.96
N ALA A 129 0.90 -16.47 4.62
CA ALA A 129 1.06 -16.68 6.06
C ALA A 129 -0.01 -15.92 6.89
N LEU A 130 -0.40 -14.72 6.47
CA LEU A 130 -1.48 -13.97 7.13
C LEU A 130 -2.84 -14.60 6.84
N ARG A 131 -3.05 -15.09 5.61
CA ARG A 131 -4.29 -15.75 5.23
C ARG A 131 -4.48 -17.08 5.95
N ASP A 132 -3.44 -17.90 6.03
CA ASP A 132 -3.45 -19.18 6.73
C ASP A 132 -3.64 -18.98 8.25
N ALA A 133 -2.93 -17.99 8.82
CA ALA A 133 -3.13 -17.64 10.21
C ALA A 133 -4.57 -17.17 10.48
N ALA A 134 -5.14 -16.33 9.61
CA ALA A 134 -6.52 -15.86 9.77
C ALA A 134 -7.56 -16.99 9.57
N SER A 135 -7.35 -17.88 8.59
CA SER A 135 -8.26 -18.99 8.29
C SER A 135 -8.29 -20.03 9.41
N GLU A 136 -7.21 -20.21 10.16
CA GLU A 136 -7.18 -21.13 11.30
C GLU A 136 -7.53 -20.45 12.61
N SER A 137 -6.99 -19.25 12.88
CA SER A 137 -7.11 -18.60 14.19
C SER A 137 -8.52 -18.08 14.49
N LEU A 138 -9.22 -17.50 13.50
CA LEU A 138 -10.56 -16.96 13.75
C LEU A 138 -11.57 -18.07 14.02
N PRO A 139 -11.68 -19.13 13.18
CA PRO A 139 -12.55 -20.26 13.49
C PRO A 139 -12.14 -21.00 14.77
N ARG A 140 -10.83 -21.18 15.03
CA ARG A 140 -10.38 -21.79 16.29
C ARG A 140 -10.79 -20.98 17.50
N THR A 141 -10.55 -19.67 17.50
CA THR A 141 -10.92 -18.81 18.64
C THR A 141 -12.43 -18.79 18.84
N PHE A 142 -13.22 -18.76 17.76
CA PHE A 142 -14.67 -18.88 17.84
C PHE A 142 -15.11 -20.20 18.46
N LEU A 143 -14.56 -21.34 17.98
CA LEU A 143 -14.88 -22.67 18.52
C LEU A 143 -14.44 -22.82 19.99
N GLU A 144 -13.29 -22.26 20.35
CA GLU A 144 -12.80 -22.25 21.74
C GLU A 144 -13.74 -21.45 22.65
N VAL A 145 -14.16 -20.26 22.22
CA VAL A 145 -15.13 -19.45 22.97
C VAL A 145 -16.48 -20.18 23.08
N ALA A 146 -16.96 -20.78 22.00
CA ALA A 146 -18.21 -21.54 21.99
C ALA A 146 -18.16 -22.73 22.95
N ARG A 147 -17.04 -23.48 22.97
CA ARG A 147 -16.80 -24.59 23.89
C ARG A 147 -16.86 -24.17 25.36
N HIS A 148 -16.41 -22.95 25.68
CA HIS A 148 -16.47 -22.40 27.04
C HIS A 148 -17.85 -21.83 27.42
N ARG A 149 -18.69 -21.48 26.44
CA ARG A 149 -19.99 -20.82 26.69
C ARG A 149 -21.17 -21.78 26.63
N LEU A 150 -21.03 -22.91 25.95
CA LEU A 150 -22.07 -23.91 25.80
C LEU A 150 -21.79 -25.13 26.70
N PRO A 151 -22.83 -25.77 27.27
CA PRO A 151 -22.68 -27.10 27.87
C PRO A 151 -22.03 -28.07 26.87
N GLY A 152 -21.02 -28.84 27.28
CA GLY A 152 -20.22 -29.68 26.37
C GLY A 152 -21.05 -30.57 25.44
N ALA A 153 -22.10 -31.22 25.96
CA ALA A 153 -23.01 -32.04 25.16
C ALA A 153 -23.75 -31.27 24.05
N THR A 154 -24.11 -30.00 24.29
CA THR A 154 -24.75 -29.14 23.29
C THR A 154 -23.77 -28.66 22.23
N PHE A 155 -22.54 -28.28 22.64
CA PHE A 155 -21.48 -27.91 21.70
C PHE A 155 -21.12 -29.08 20.77
N ASP A 156 -20.88 -30.26 21.33
CA ASP A 156 -20.50 -31.44 20.54
C ASP A 156 -21.61 -31.91 19.60
N SER A 157 -22.89 -31.75 20.00
CA SER A 157 -24.03 -32.10 19.14
C SER A 157 -24.16 -31.13 17.95
N LEU A 158 -24.08 -29.82 18.22
CA LEU A 158 -24.13 -28.79 17.18
C LEU A 158 -22.91 -28.87 16.24
N LEU A 159 -21.72 -29.13 16.77
CA LEU A 159 -20.51 -29.28 15.95
C LEU A 159 -20.63 -30.50 15.03
N ARG A 160 -21.15 -31.63 15.54
CA ARG A 160 -21.38 -32.83 14.73
C ARG A 160 -22.41 -32.56 13.64
N GLU A 161 -23.54 -31.93 13.98
CA GLU A 161 -24.59 -31.58 13.02
C GLU A 161 -24.06 -30.66 11.92
N ALA A 162 -23.29 -29.62 12.28
CA ALA A 162 -22.69 -28.72 11.30
C ALA A 162 -21.68 -29.43 10.39
N LEU A 163 -20.83 -30.32 10.93
CA LEU A 163 -19.89 -31.10 10.12
C LEU A 163 -20.59 -32.08 9.19
N GLU A 164 -21.69 -32.70 9.64
CA GLU A 164 -22.51 -33.60 8.81
C GLU A 164 -23.23 -32.84 7.69
N ALA A 165 -23.75 -31.64 7.97
CA ALA A 165 -24.34 -30.76 6.96
C ALA A 165 -23.31 -30.38 5.87
N CYS A 166 -22.10 -29.98 6.25
CA CYS A 166 -21.05 -29.64 5.28
C CYS A 166 -20.59 -30.83 4.43
N ALA A 167 -20.54 -32.04 5.00
CA ALA A 167 -20.17 -33.25 4.25
C ALA A 167 -21.22 -33.62 3.19
N VAL A 168 -22.50 -33.34 3.45
CA VAL A 168 -23.58 -33.50 2.46
C VAL A 168 -23.40 -32.49 1.32
N ASP A 169 -23.09 -31.23 1.62
CA ASP A 169 -22.90 -30.20 0.60
C ASP A 169 -21.72 -30.49 -0.34
N GLU A 170 -20.56 -30.92 0.19
CA GLU A 170 -19.40 -31.31 -0.64
C GLU A 170 -19.74 -32.45 -1.62
N SER A 171 -20.51 -33.45 -1.18
CA SER A 171 -20.94 -34.57 -2.05
C SER A 171 -21.96 -34.16 -3.13
N THR A 172 -22.64 -33.04 -2.93
CA THR A 172 -23.67 -32.52 -3.85
C THR A 172 -23.07 -31.59 -4.90
N GLU A 173 -22.01 -30.84 -4.56
CA GLU A 173 -21.30 -29.92 -5.45
C GLU A 173 -20.44 -30.65 -6.51
N GLU A 174 -19.95 -31.86 -6.23
CA GLU A 174 -19.28 -32.70 -7.24
C GLU A 174 -20.25 -33.19 -8.36
N ASN A 175 -21.55 -33.08 -8.15
CA ASN A 175 -22.60 -33.55 -9.08
C ASN A 175 -23.37 -32.43 -9.79
N LYS A 176 -23.04 -31.15 -9.60
CA LYS A 176 -23.79 -30.03 -10.22
C LYS A 176 -22.96 -29.22 -11.21
N VAL A 177 -22.76 -29.82 -12.39
CA VAL A 177 -22.81 -29.02 -13.63
C VAL A 177 -24.31 -28.86 -13.97
N ILE A 178 -24.81 -27.62 -13.83
CA ILE A 178 -26.11 -27.12 -14.33
C ILE A 178 -27.35 -27.70 -13.60
N ASP A 179 -27.94 -26.94 -12.67
CA ASP A 179 -29.26 -26.31 -12.86
C ASP A 179 -29.71 -25.56 -11.60
N GLU A 180 -30.16 -24.33 -11.82
CA GLU A 180 -30.84 -23.46 -10.85
C GLU A 180 -32.25 -24.01 -10.56
N PRO A 181 -32.72 -24.00 -9.31
CA PRO A 181 -34.15 -23.81 -9.10
C PRO A 181 -34.44 -22.66 -8.14
N LYS A 182 -35.29 -21.77 -8.64
CA LYS A 182 -35.92 -20.65 -7.97
C LYS A 182 -36.86 -21.18 -6.87
N GLU A 183 -36.55 -20.91 -5.60
CA GLU A 183 -37.53 -21.05 -4.52
C GLU A 183 -38.06 -19.68 -4.09
N THR A 184 -39.38 -19.56 -4.15
CA THR A 184 -40.16 -18.37 -3.86
C THR A 184 -40.32 -18.19 -2.35
N VAL A 185 -39.59 -17.23 -1.79
CA VAL A 185 -39.74 -16.80 -0.40
C VAL A 185 -41.11 -16.13 -0.23
N LYS A 186 -41.99 -16.71 0.60
CA LYS A 186 -43.19 -16.02 1.11
C LYS A 186 -42.75 -14.94 2.11
N ILE A 187 -42.71 -13.70 1.65
CA ILE A 187 -42.45 -12.52 2.46
C ILE A 187 -43.70 -12.28 3.33
N MET A 188 -43.50 -12.29 4.65
CA MET A 188 -44.49 -11.84 5.63
C MET A 188 -44.30 -10.33 5.81
N ASP A 189 -45.33 -9.56 5.52
CA ASP A 189 -45.28 -8.09 5.55
C ASP A 189 -45.07 -7.57 6.98
N ILE A 190 -44.01 -6.80 7.17
CA ILE A 190 -43.75 -6.01 8.39
C ILE A 190 -44.40 -4.64 8.16
N PRO A 191 -45.29 -4.15 9.05
CA PRO A 191 -45.85 -2.81 8.89
C PRO A 191 -44.77 -1.74 9.10
N SER A 192 -44.48 -1.00 8.02
CA SER A 192 -43.63 0.19 8.00
C SER A 192 -44.16 1.28 8.94
N SER A 193 -43.47 1.50 10.05
CA SER A 193 -43.60 2.69 10.89
C SER A 193 -42.28 3.47 10.85
N ASN A 194 -42.32 4.57 10.12
CA ASN A 194 -41.26 5.54 9.95
C ASN A 194 -41.14 6.40 11.23
N THR A 195 -40.11 6.20 12.04
CA THR A 195 -39.69 7.19 13.05
C THR A 195 -38.16 7.26 13.10
N ASN A 196 -37.61 8.42 12.73
CA ASN A 196 -36.21 8.77 12.91
C ASN A 196 -35.90 8.86 14.41
N ALA A 197 -35.39 7.79 15.01
CA ALA A 197 -34.82 7.84 16.35
C ALA A 197 -33.33 8.22 16.25
N SER A 198 -33.05 9.51 16.39
CA SER A 198 -31.71 10.02 16.69
C SER A 198 -31.28 9.45 18.04
N LEU A 199 -30.28 8.56 18.03
CA LEU A 199 -29.60 8.12 19.26
C LEU A 199 -28.71 9.26 19.75
N VAL A 200 -29.22 10.02 20.72
CA VAL A 200 -28.42 10.95 21.52
C VAL A 200 -27.77 10.17 22.65
N VAL A 201 -26.44 10.08 22.62
CA VAL A 201 -25.62 9.49 23.68
C VAL A 201 -25.48 10.54 24.79
N SER A 202 -26.14 10.33 25.93
CA SER A 202 -25.86 11.09 27.15
C SER A 202 -24.71 10.40 27.91
N ILE A 203 -23.51 10.97 27.82
CA ILE A 203 -22.41 10.65 28.73
C ILE A 203 -22.69 11.40 30.04
N ASP A 204 -23.02 10.66 31.09
CA ASP A 204 -23.07 11.19 32.45
C ASP A 204 -21.63 11.29 32.97
N SER A 205 -21.10 12.52 33.01
CA SER A 205 -19.78 12.81 33.57
C SER A 205 -19.97 13.20 35.03
N SER A 206 -19.94 12.21 35.92
CA SER A 206 -19.80 12.45 37.36
C SER A 206 -18.35 12.84 37.65
N ASP A 207 -18.04 14.13 37.59
CA ASP A 207 -16.78 14.68 38.13
C ASP A 207 -17.11 15.54 39.36
N ASP A 208 -17.03 14.89 40.51
CA ASP A 208 -17.30 15.46 41.83
C ASP A 208 -15.95 15.95 42.39
N SER A 209 -15.58 17.19 42.07
CA SER A 209 -14.48 17.89 42.73
C SER A 209 -14.95 19.25 43.24
N LYS A 210 -15.51 19.22 44.46
CA LYS A 210 -15.74 20.39 45.31
C LYS A 210 -14.44 21.18 45.49
N ASN A 211 -14.37 22.33 44.84
CA ASN A 211 -13.62 23.48 45.34
C ASN A 211 -14.60 24.35 46.14
N ASP A 212 -14.39 24.46 47.45
CA ASP A 212 -14.87 25.60 48.21
C ASP A 212 -13.73 26.14 49.07
N SER A 213 -13.55 27.45 48.96
CA SER A 213 -12.54 28.25 49.64
C SER A 213 -12.92 28.48 51.11
N ILE A 214 -11.93 28.45 52.00
CA ILE A 214 -11.57 29.46 53.04
C ILE A 214 -10.19 29.08 53.59
#